data_AF-A0A0G4K9W2-F1
#
_entry.id   AF-A0A0G4K9W2-F1
#
_cell.length_a   1.000
_cell.length_b   1.000
_cell.length_c   1.000
_cell.angle_alpha   90.00
_cell.angle_beta   90.00
_cell.angle_gamma   90.00
#
_symmetry.space_group_name_H-M   'P 1'
#
loop_
_entity.id
_entity.type
_entity.pdbx_description
1 polymer ?
#
loop_
_entity_poly.entity_id
_entity_poly.type
_entity_poly.pdbx_seq_one_letter_code
_entity_poly.pdbx_strand_id
1 'polypeptide(L)'
;MTEKINNLKQYINENFLLTLTNKGIYNRSIKDIDNIINNSPEKIHIEEAEDKIKVTIDTGEKIEVILNDEDIKSSKCSCPSKDICKHIIMSLLYIEHLDTENKENESNNDTAENNTEIEKINDDIQNNTFDEVKNISYDEIKKSSTKRNFEYALDRFNDDIEADIEEKAMLEINIPEENVIIYFPKKDSIKKAVCSCKDSSLCAHKIMAILKYKQMYNSLEEIKEEDKEIDENILKFSKDYIENIFEKGVYSCSEKDFDIAEQLSIKLQVKNMPELAKMFRSIADSIDSMINKHASFNKLFTFAILSRLYNTIKNIEKAKQNNDNRTVKLLTGENRSKYINRKSAELLGLGAYPWISSTGYLGASAYLYNLNTKKLSFFSYVIPTFYDNAKTSYDDVRSNYRKKIHFENNISIEEISKYKLKFINYKVNDEERISSSKFTSVILNDRMNYTLLKEIKYSKNNEELFAKNYDDIKNIDFKYDYFNKNDRAKIIIAEFQIIENQEFDKIDQVLYFDIINHYEEDNEERLTLNVKYTSIHSNGIKYIMNYKNSSVDKDRFIVLEKTKYYIRPVSIINANAVVNIFFDN
;
A
#
# COMPACT_ATOMS: atom_id res chain seq x y z
N MET A 1 -45.03 15.74 1.39
CA MET A 1 -44.39 15.46 0.07
C MET A 1 -43.06 16.19 -0.12
N THR A 2 -43.03 17.53 -0.03
CA THR A 2 -41.86 18.38 -0.34
C THR A 2 -40.60 18.07 0.49
N GLU A 3 -40.74 17.86 1.80
CA GLU A 3 -39.62 17.51 2.68
C GLU A 3 -38.95 16.18 2.28
N LYS A 4 -39.75 15.16 1.96
CA LYS A 4 -39.26 13.83 1.57
C LYS A 4 -38.61 13.84 0.19
N ILE A 5 -39.17 14.60 -0.73
CA ILE A 5 -38.55 14.86 -2.04
C ILE A 5 -37.20 15.55 -1.83
N ASN A 6 -37.11 16.56 -0.96
CA ASN A 6 -35.84 17.22 -0.63
C ASN A 6 -34.83 16.25 0.02
N ASN A 7 -35.28 15.37 0.91
CA ASN A 7 -34.43 14.31 1.47
C ASN A 7 -33.93 13.35 0.37
N LEU A 8 -34.76 13.02 -0.62
CA LEU A 8 -34.40 12.11 -1.71
C LEU A 8 -33.37 12.72 -2.67
N LYS A 9 -33.36 14.05 -2.85
CA LYS A 9 -32.43 14.75 -3.75
C LYS A 9 -30.96 14.47 -3.44
N GLN A 10 -30.61 14.23 -2.17
CA GLN A 10 -29.23 13.91 -1.79
C GLN A 10 -28.71 12.61 -2.44
N TYR A 11 -29.60 11.69 -2.85
CA TYR A 11 -29.26 10.43 -3.50
C TYR A 11 -29.18 10.54 -5.03
N ILE A 12 -29.55 11.69 -5.59
CA ILE A 12 -29.62 11.92 -7.04
C ILE A 12 -28.27 12.47 -7.50
N ASN A 13 -27.28 11.60 -7.49
CA ASN A 13 -25.93 11.88 -7.99
C ASN A 13 -25.45 10.65 -8.75
N GLU A 14 -25.01 10.83 -10.01
CA GLU A 14 -24.59 9.70 -10.87
C GLU A 14 -23.55 8.80 -10.17
N ASN A 15 -22.50 9.40 -9.59
CA ASN A 15 -21.43 8.66 -8.93
C ASN A 15 -21.96 7.86 -7.73
N PHE A 16 -22.87 8.45 -6.95
CA PHE A 16 -23.52 7.76 -5.84
C PHE A 16 -24.39 6.59 -6.34
N LEU A 17 -25.24 6.81 -7.34
CA LEU A 17 -26.13 5.78 -7.89
C LEU A 17 -25.33 4.61 -8.49
N LEU A 18 -24.20 4.88 -9.13
CA LEU A 18 -23.26 3.86 -9.62
C LEU A 18 -22.60 3.06 -8.49
N THR A 19 -22.56 3.54 -7.26
CA THR A 19 -22.15 2.72 -6.10
C THR A 19 -23.23 1.74 -5.64
N LEU A 20 -24.50 2.06 -5.88
CA LEU A 20 -25.65 1.23 -5.51
C LEU A 20 -25.98 0.17 -6.56
N THR A 21 -25.77 0.46 -7.84
CA THR A 21 -26.09 -0.44 -8.95
C THR A 21 -24.91 -0.67 -9.89
N ASN A 22 -25.14 -1.17 -11.11
CA ASN A 22 -24.13 -1.25 -12.15
C ASN A 22 -24.42 -0.27 -13.29
N LYS A 23 -23.38 0.12 -14.04
CA LYS A 23 -23.47 1.09 -15.15
C LYS A 23 -24.50 0.68 -16.21
N GLY A 24 -24.69 -0.62 -16.45
CA GLY A 24 -25.67 -1.13 -17.41
C GLY A 24 -27.13 -0.98 -16.93
N ILE A 25 -27.40 -1.06 -15.63
CA ILE A 25 -28.71 -0.75 -15.05
C ILE A 25 -28.96 0.74 -15.10
N TYR A 26 -28.01 1.55 -14.66
CA TYR A 26 -28.11 3.01 -14.65
C TYR A 26 -28.38 3.59 -16.06
N ASN A 27 -27.58 3.21 -17.05
CA ASN A 27 -27.77 3.68 -18.43
C ASN A 27 -29.10 3.25 -19.05
N ARG A 28 -29.64 2.09 -18.63
CA ARG A 28 -30.98 1.65 -19.06
C ARG A 28 -32.07 2.48 -18.37
N SER A 29 -31.90 2.78 -17.09
CA SER A 29 -32.82 3.66 -16.35
C SER A 29 -32.92 5.04 -16.97
N ILE A 30 -31.79 5.67 -17.35
CA ILE A 30 -31.79 6.97 -18.04
C ILE A 30 -32.59 6.88 -19.36
N LYS A 31 -32.26 5.91 -20.23
CA LYS A 31 -32.96 5.78 -21.52
C LYS A 31 -34.45 5.53 -21.37
N ASP A 32 -34.83 4.65 -20.43
CA ASP A 32 -36.22 4.29 -20.20
C ASP A 32 -37.00 5.48 -19.63
N ILE A 33 -36.43 6.24 -18.67
CA ILE A 33 -37.09 7.40 -18.08
C ILE A 33 -37.19 8.56 -19.06
N ASP A 34 -36.13 8.85 -19.83
CA ASP A 34 -36.16 9.89 -20.87
C ASP A 34 -37.24 9.58 -21.91
N ASN A 35 -37.38 8.31 -22.31
CA ASN A 35 -38.41 7.91 -23.25
C ASN A 35 -39.82 8.07 -22.66
N ILE A 36 -40.02 7.75 -21.38
CA ILE A 36 -41.31 7.94 -20.70
C ILE A 36 -41.63 9.43 -20.61
N ILE A 37 -40.71 10.25 -20.12
CA ILE A 37 -40.90 11.70 -19.98
C ILE A 37 -41.27 12.34 -21.32
N ASN A 38 -40.53 12.03 -22.39
CA ASN A 38 -40.71 12.71 -23.67
C ASN A 38 -41.87 12.17 -24.52
N ASN A 39 -42.21 10.88 -24.42
CA ASN A 39 -43.15 10.23 -25.35
C ASN A 39 -44.40 9.64 -24.69
N SER A 40 -44.42 9.44 -23.37
CA SER A 40 -45.55 8.84 -22.66
C SER A 40 -45.60 9.26 -21.17
N PRO A 41 -45.64 10.56 -20.85
CA PRO A 41 -45.54 11.06 -19.47
C PRO A 41 -46.66 10.53 -18.56
N GLU A 42 -47.82 10.19 -19.12
CA GLU A 42 -48.94 9.57 -18.40
C GLU A 42 -48.61 8.19 -17.78
N LYS A 43 -47.52 7.55 -18.23
CA LYS A 43 -47.08 6.24 -17.73
C LYS A 43 -46.28 6.30 -16.44
N ILE A 44 -46.00 7.49 -15.91
CA ILE A 44 -45.33 7.63 -14.62
C ILE A 44 -46.08 8.61 -13.72
N HIS A 45 -46.31 8.20 -12.48
CA HIS A 45 -47.02 9.00 -11.50
C HIS A 45 -46.34 8.94 -10.15
N ILE A 46 -46.25 10.08 -9.47
CA ILE A 46 -45.72 10.20 -8.11
C ILE A 46 -46.85 10.57 -7.14
N GLU A 47 -46.96 9.83 -6.06
CA GLU A 47 -47.92 10.08 -4.98
C GLU A 47 -47.25 9.91 -3.62
N GLU A 48 -47.83 10.50 -2.59
CA GLU A 48 -47.42 10.25 -1.20
C GLU A 48 -48.36 9.19 -0.60
N ALA A 49 -47.80 8.05 -0.18
CA ALA A 49 -48.54 6.92 0.35
C ALA A 49 -47.87 6.40 1.62
N GLU A 50 -48.63 6.21 2.70
CA GLU A 50 -48.15 5.70 4.00
C GLU A 50 -46.88 6.42 4.49
N ASP A 51 -46.89 7.75 4.41
CA ASP A 51 -45.75 8.58 4.81
C ASP A 51 -44.47 8.37 3.98
N LYS A 52 -44.56 7.77 2.77
CA LYS A 52 -43.45 7.59 1.83
C LYS A 52 -43.79 8.09 0.43
N ILE A 53 -42.76 8.24 -0.41
CA ILE A 53 -42.94 8.56 -1.82
C ILE A 53 -43.16 7.27 -2.60
N LYS A 54 -44.32 7.15 -3.23
CA LYS A 54 -44.66 6.06 -4.13
C LYS A 54 -44.60 6.56 -5.58
N VAL A 55 -43.86 5.85 -6.41
CA VAL A 55 -43.78 6.10 -7.85
C VAL A 55 -44.35 4.88 -8.58
N THR A 56 -45.34 5.12 -9.42
CA THR A 56 -45.96 4.09 -10.27
C THR A 56 -45.43 4.27 -11.69
N ILE A 57 -44.92 3.20 -12.29
CA ILE A 57 -44.35 3.20 -13.64
C ILE A 57 -45.06 2.11 -14.46
N ASP A 58 -45.66 2.49 -15.59
CA ASP A 58 -46.25 1.57 -16.56
C ASP A 58 -45.28 1.28 -17.70
N THR A 59 -44.70 0.07 -17.70
CA THR A 59 -43.79 -0.41 -18.76
C THR A 59 -44.39 -1.58 -19.55
N GLY A 60 -45.72 -1.70 -19.55
CA GLY A 60 -46.48 -2.87 -20.05
C GLY A 60 -47.02 -3.73 -18.91
N GLU A 61 -46.40 -3.67 -17.73
CA GLU A 61 -46.92 -4.10 -16.44
C GLU A 61 -46.81 -2.92 -15.45
N LYS A 62 -47.78 -2.80 -14.54
CA LYS A 62 -47.82 -1.73 -13.54
C LYS A 62 -46.82 -2.02 -12.42
N ILE A 63 -45.74 -1.26 -12.37
CA ILE A 63 -44.70 -1.39 -11.36
C ILE A 63 -44.81 -0.26 -10.35
N GLU A 64 -45.02 -0.64 -9.10
CA GLU A 64 -44.99 0.26 -7.95
C GLU A 64 -43.61 0.24 -7.28
N VAL A 65 -43.06 1.43 -7.02
CA VAL A 65 -41.83 1.69 -6.28
C VAL A 65 -42.19 2.53 -5.05
N ILE A 66 -41.75 2.09 -3.88
CA ILE A 66 -41.87 2.83 -2.62
C ILE A 66 -40.44 3.25 -2.22
N LEU A 67 -40.15 4.54 -2.40
CA LEU A 67 -38.86 5.12 -2.04
C LEU A 67 -38.80 5.36 -0.53
N ASN A 68 -37.65 5.04 0.05
CA ASN A 68 -37.33 5.41 1.42
C ASN A 68 -36.35 6.59 1.38
N ASP A 69 -36.81 7.74 1.85
CA ASP A 69 -36.05 9.00 1.88
C ASP A 69 -34.99 9.04 2.99
N GLU A 70 -35.08 8.13 3.96
CA GLU A 70 -34.09 7.98 5.01
C GLU A 70 -32.98 6.99 4.67
N ASP A 71 -33.28 5.87 4.00
CA ASP A 71 -32.32 4.86 3.54
C ASP A 71 -32.74 4.30 2.18
N ILE A 72 -32.10 4.80 1.14
CA ILE A 72 -32.43 4.43 -0.23
C ILE A 72 -32.29 2.93 -0.51
N LYS A 73 -31.41 2.21 0.20
CA LYS A 73 -31.23 0.74 0.05
C LYS A 73 -32.42 -0.07 0.51
N SER A 74 -33.24 0.51 1.38
CA SER A 74 -34.46 -0.12 1.89
C SER A 74 -35.71 0.20 1.05
N SER A 75 -35.55 0.95 -0.05
CA SER A 75 -36.61 1.21 -1.02
C SER A 75 -37.11 -0.10 -1.61
N LYS A 76 -38.42 -0.21 -1.80
CA LYS A 76 -39.07 -1.42 -2.29
C LYS A 76 -39.59 -1.21 -3.70
N CYS A 77 -39.51 -2.25 -4.51
CA CYS A 77 -40.13 -2.29 -5.82
C CYS A 77 -40.93 -3.58 -5.96
N SER A 78 -42.09 -3.50 -6.61
CA SER A 78 -42.94 -4.65 -6.93
C SER A 78 -42.35 -5.59 -8.00
N CYS A 79 -41.24 -5.21 -8.65
CA CYS A 79 -40.53 -6.08 -9.58
C CYS A 79 -39.79 -7.22 -8.84
N PRO A 80 -39.42 -8.32 -9.51
CA PRO A 80 -38.79 -9.49 -8.86
C PRO A 80 -37.35 -9.25 -8.35
N SER A 81 -36.78 -8.07 -8.56
CA SER A 81 -35.43 -7.73 -8.09
C SER A 81 -35.39 -7.62 -6.57
N LYS A 82 -34.38 -8.25 -5.95
CA LYS A 82 -34.12 -8.13 -4.51
C LYS A 82 -33.20 -6.96 -4.14
N ASP A 83 -32.52 -6.39 -5.13
CA ASP A 83 -31.61 -5.25 -5.00
C ASP A 83 -32.17 -4.00 -5.70
N ILE A 84 -31.44 -2.89 -5.61
CA ILE A 84 -31.73 -1.63 -6.32
C ILE A 84 -31.87 -1.90 -7.83
N CYS A 85 -33.12 -1.90 -8.29
CA CYS A 85 -33.49 -2.19 -9.66
C CYS A 85 -33.53 -0.93 -10.52
N LYS A 86 -33.69 -1.12 -11.83
CA LYS A 86 -33.81 0.01 -12.77
C LYS A 86 -34.95 0.96 -12.42
N HIS A 87 -36.06 0.44 -11.87
CA HIS A 87 -37.25 1.23 -11.55
C HIS A 87 -37.03 2.16 -10.36
N ILE A 88 -36.28 1.75 -9.33
CA ILE A 88 -35.91 2.62 -8.21
C ILE A 88 -35.06 3.80 -8.71
N ILE A 89 -34.10 3.52 -9.60
CA ILE A 89 -33.27 4.55 -10.22
C ILE A 89 -34.13 5.49 -11.10
N MET A 90 -35.03 4.94 -11.93
CA MET A 90 -35.95 5.75 -12.74
C MET A 90 -36.83 6.66 -11.87
N SER A 91 -37.33 6.16 -10.75
CA SER A 91 -38.12 6.94 -9.80
C SER A 91 -37.34 8.13 -9.22
N LEU A 92 -36.06 7.95 -8.90
CA LEU A 92 -35.20 9.03 -8.43
C LEU A 92 -34.93 10.07 -9.52
N LEU A 93 -34.60 9.63 -10.74
CA LEU A 93 -34.36 10.52 -11.88
C LEU A 93 -35.63 11.31 -12.26
N TYR A 94 -36.81 10.69 -12.13
CA TYR A 94 -38.07 11.39 -12.36
C TYR A 94 -38.33 12.50 -11.33
N ILE A 95 -37.94 12.29 -10.06
CA ILE A 95 -38.01 13.33 -9.03
C ILE A 95 -37.08 14.51 -9.37
N GLU A 96 -35.89 14.23 -9.90
CA GLU A 96 -34.95 15.26 -10.39
C GLU A 96 -35.56 16.10 -11.51
N HIS A 97 -36.19 15.43 -12.48
CA HIS A 97 -36.83 16.07 -13.61
C HIS A 97 -37.96 17.02 -13.17
N LEU A 98 -38.86 16.55 -12.29
CA LEU A 98 -39.94 17.39 -11.74
C LEU A 98 -39.41 18.60 -10.97
N ASP A 99 -38.31 18.46 -10.23
CA ASP A 99 -37.70 19.59 -9.53
C ASP A 99 -37.11 20.63 -10.51
N THR A 100 -36.57 20.16 -11.64
CA THR A 100 -35.99 21.02 -12.67
C THR A 100 -37.09 21.77 -13.43
N GLU A 101 -38.17 21.09 -13.82
CA GLU A 101 -39.33 21.72 -14.47
C GLU A 101 -40.01 22.76 -13.55
N ASN A 102 -40.15 22.48 -12.25
CA ASN A 102 -40.74 23.45 -11.32
C ASN A 102 -39.90 24.72 -11.19
N LYS A 103 -38.56 24.60 -11.15
CA LYS A 103 -37.63 25.75 -11.13
C LYS A 103 -37.65 26.56 -12.43
N GLU A 104 -37.80 25.90 -13.58
CA GLU A 104 -37.94 26.56 -14.89
C GLU A 104 -39.31 27.24 -15.06
N ASN A 105 -40.35 26.72 -14.43
CA ASN A 105 -41.69 27.33 -14.44
C ASN A 105 -41.81 28.51 -13.44
N GLU A 106 -41.14 28.45 -12.28
CA GLU A 106 -41.07 29.57 -11.33
C GLU A 106 -40.23 30.75 -11.87
N SER A 107 -39.14 30.47 -12.59
CA SER A 107 -38.31 31.52 -13.22
C SER A 107 -38.96 32.22 -14.42
N ASN A 108 -40.06 31.68 -14.97
CA ASN A 108 -40.85 32.29 -16.04
C ASN A 108 -42.07 33.09 -15.56
N ASN A 109 -42.34 33.15 -14.25
CA ASN A 109 -43.56 33.74 -13.68
C ASN A 109 -43.33 34.67 -12.47
N ASP A 110 -42.34 35.58 -12.53
CA ASP A 110 -42.28 36.70 -11.58
C ASP A 110 -41.96 38.05 -12.24
N THR A 111 -43.03 38.81 -12.49
CA THR A 111 -43.04 40.27 -12.32
C THR A 111 -43.28 40.57 -10.83
N ALA A 112 -42.25 41.13 -10.18
CA ALA A 112 -42.25 41.96 -8.98
C ALA A 112 -43.45 41.84 -8.02
N GLU A 113 -43.26 41.16 -6.89
CA GLU A 113 -43.38 41.68 -5.51
C GLU A 113 -43.54 40.51 -4.51
N ASN A 114 -42.47 40.21 -3.76
CA ASN A 114 -42.50 40.01 -2.29
C ASN A 114 -41.12 39.51 -1.80
N ASN A 115 -40.29 40.47 -1.43
CA ASN A 115 -38.89 40.32 -1.03
C ASN A 115 -38.73 40.05 0.48
N THR A 116 -39.50 39.14 1.08
CA THR A 116 -39.43 38.93 2.56
C THR A 116 -39.50 37.49 3.06
N GLU A 117 -39.56 36.48 2.18
CA GLU A 117 -39.51 35.06 2.62
C GLU A 117 -38.27 34.29 2.16
N ILE A 118 -37.45 34.88 1.26
CA ILE A 118 -36.22 34.27 0.75
C ILE A 118 -35.08 34.28 1.78
N GLU A 119 -35.14 35.15 2.80
CA GLU A 119 -34.12 35.19 3.87
C GLU A 119 -34.34 34.17 4.99
N LYS A 120 -35.51 33.50 5.08
CA LYS A 120 -35.73 32.45 6.10
C LYS A 120 -35.45 31.03 5.62
N ILE A 121 -35.42 30.79 4.31
CA ILE A 121 -35.14 29.45 3.76
C ILE A 121 -33.63 29.17 3.68
N ASN A 122 -32.80 30.22 3.63
CA ASN A 122 -31.34 30.09 3.61
C ASN A 122 -30.72 29.80 5.00
N ASP A 123 -31.43 30.08 6.10
CA ASP A 123 -30.93 29.82 7.46
C ASP A 123 -31.21 28.38 7.95
N ASP A 124 -32.22 27.69 7.42
CA ASP A 124 -32.51 26.28 7.79
C ASP A 124 -31.61 25.25 7.09
N ILE A 125 -30.83 25.68 6.08
CA ILE A 125 -29.81 24.83 5.42
C ILE A 125 -28.48 24.82 6.22
N GLN A 126 -28.29 25.74 7.17
CA GLN A 126 -27.03 25.91 7.90
C GLN A 126 -26.87 25.09 9.21
N ASN A 127 -27.80 24.21 9.60
CA ASN A 127 -27.64 23.37 10.80
C ASN A 127 -27.99 21.89 10.59
N ASN A 128 -27.24 21.19 9.73
CA ASN A 128 -27.12 19.72 9.80
C ASN A 128 -25.72 19.30 9.35
N THR A 129 -24.79 19.38 10.29
CA THR A 129 -23.41 18.89 10.28
C THR A 129 -23.35 17.36 10.25
N PHE A 130 -22.31 16.76 9.67
CA PHE A 130 -22.02 15.31 9.77
C PHE A 130 -21.46 14.96 11.17
N ASP A 131 -22.12 15.44 12.23
CA ASP A 131 -21.64 15.37 13.61
C ASP A 131 -21.54 13.93 14.12
N GLU A 132 -22.39 13.02 13.63
CA GLU A 132 -22.26 11.59 13.95
C GLU A 132 -20.90 11.04 13.50
N VAL A 133 -20.44 11.40 12.30
CA VAL A 133 -19.12 11.00 11.77
C VAL A 133 -17.99 11.66 12.56
N LYS A 134 -18.17 12.93 12.94
CA LYS A 134 -17.20 13.72 13.70
C LYS A 134 -17.04 13.21 15.14
N ASN A 135 -18.13 12.80 15.78
CA ASN A 135 -18.21 12.57 17.22
C ASN A 135 -18.31 11.09 17.61
N ILE A 136 -18.48 10.16 16.67
CA ILE A 136 -18.45 8.72 17.00
C ILE A 136 -17.14 8.34 17.71
N SER A 137 -17.28 7.58 18.79
CA SER A 137 -16.15 7.13 19.62
C SER A 137 -15.47 5.89 19.05
N TYR A 138 -14.19 5.68 19.38
CA TYR A 138 -13.49 4.48 18.89
C TYR A 138 -14.08 3.17 19.42
N ASP A 139 -14.65 3.16 20.62
CA ASP A 139 -15.31 1.98 21.17
C ASP A 139 -16.58 1.61 20.38
N GLU A 140 -17.32 2.61 19.90
CA GLU A 140 -18.48 2.39 19.03
C GLU A 140 -18.07 1.86 17.65
N ILE A 141 -16.99 2.39 17.08
CA ILE A 141 -16.42 1.87 15.82
C ILE A 141 -15.96 0.41 16.01
N LYS A 142 -15.27 0.09 17.12
CA LYS A 142 -14.82 -1.28 17.42
C LYS A 142 -15.98 -2.24 17.60
N LYS A 143 -17.06 -1.84 18.28
CA LYS A 143 -18.28 -2.66 18.46
C LYS A 143 -19.02 -2.89 17.15
N SER A 144 -19.00 -1.91 16.25
CA SER A 144 -19.75 -1.92 14.99
C SER A 144 -18.96 -2.50 13.81
N SER A 145 -17.69 -2.85 14.01
CA SER A 145 -16.81 -3.44 12.99
C SER A 145 -16.13 -4.71 13.50
N THR A 146 -15.43 -5.42 12.61
CA THR A 146 -14.60 -6.54 13.03
C THR A 146 -13.25 -6.03 13.54
N LYS A 147 -12.63 -6.72 14.52
CA LYS A 147 -11.25 -6.40 15.00
C LYS A 147 -10.28 -6.22 13.83
N ARG A 148 -10.40 -7.07 12.80
CA ARG A 148 -9.61 -7.01 11.57
C ARG A 148 -9.82 -5.71 10.79
N ASN A 149 -11.06 -5.26 10.59
CA ASN A 149 -11.35 -4.04 9.84
C ASN A 149 -10.85 -2.80 10.59
N PHE A 150 -11.03 -2.78 11.92
CA PHE A 150 -10.57 -1.68 12.76
C PHE A 150 -9.05 -1.56 12.76
N GLU A 151 -8.33 -2.66 13.03
CA GLU A 151 -6.87 -2.68 13.00
C GLU A 151 -6.35 -2.25 11.62
N TYR A 152 -6.94 -2.78 10.54
CA TYR A 152 -6.53 -2.40 9.20
C TYR A 152 -6.72 -0.92 8.91
N ALA A 153 -7.89 -0.35 9.25
CA ALA A 153 -8.14 1.07 9.03
C ALA A 153 -7.20 1.96 9.85
N LEU A 154 -6.85 1.55 11.07
CA LEU A 154 -5.94 2.27 11.92
C LEU A 154 -4.50 2.25 11.39
N ASP A 155 -4.01 1.10 10.94
CA ASP A 155 -2.69 0.98 10.33
C ASP A 155 -2.58 1.93 9.13
N ARG A 156 -3.62 1.94 8.27
CA ARG A 156 -3.66 2.82 7.09
C ARG A 156 -3.79 4.29 7.42
N PHE A 157 -4.54 4.62 8.46
CA PHE A 157 -4.59 5.98 8.95
C PHE A 157 -3.22 6.46 9.45
N ASN A 158 -2.47 5.59 10.14
CA ASN A 158 -1.10 5.88 10.59
C ASN A 158 -0.08 5.97 9.42
N ASP A 159 -0.36 5.31 8.28
CA ASP A 159 0.43 5.46 7.04
C ASP A 159 0.21 6.82 6.35
N ASP A 160 -0.61 7.69 6.92
CA ASP A 160 -1.03 8.99 6.40
C ASP A 160 -1.60 8.96 4.97
N ILE A 161 -2.52 8.02 4.74
CA ILE A 161 -3.25 7.92 3.46
C ILE A 161 -3.92 9.24 3.04
N GLU A 162 -3.89 9.56 1.76
CA GLU A 162 -4.58 10.73 1.23
C GLU A 162 -6.09 10.49 1.15
N ALA A 163 -6.89 11.53 1.40
CA ALA A 163 -8.33 11.48 1.24
C ALA A 163 -8.86 12.83 0.74
N ASP A 164 -9.62 12.80 -0.35
CA ASP A 164 -10.36 13.97 -0.83
C ASP A 164 -11.72 13.99 -0.11
N ILE A 165 -12.00 15.06 0.62
CA ILE A 165 -13.21 15.20 1.43
C ILE A 165 -14.06 16.34 0.87
N GLU A 166 -15.30 16.04 0.49
CA GLU A 166 -16.25 17.01 -0.02
C GLU A 166 -17.57 16.95 0.77
N GLU A 167 -17.91 18.05 1.44
CA GLU A 167 -19.19 18.20 2.14
C GLU A 167 -20.23 18.83 1.21
N LYS A 168 -21.10 17.99 0.63
CA LYS A 168 -22.22 18.42 -0.24
C LYS A 168 -23.55 18.02 0.39
N ALA A 169 -24.49 17.52 -0.43
CA ALA A 169 -25.72 16.89 0.06
C ALA A 169 -25.42 15.65 0.93
N MET A 170 -24.34 14.94 0.59
CA MET A 170 -23.69 13.91 1.42
C MET A 170 -22.24 14.29 1.69
N LEU A 171 -21.64 13.66 2.69
CA LEU A 171 -20.20 13.68 2.90
C LEU A 171 -19.58 12.64 1.97
N GLU A 172 -18.90 13.12 0.94
CA GLU A 172 -18.20 12.32 -0.06
C GLU A 172 -16.72 12.25 0.33
N ILE A 173 -16.19 11.04 0.51
CA ILE A 173 -14.78 10.82 0.85
C ILE A 173 -14.19 9.84 -0.16
N ASN A 174 -13.28 10.32 -0.99
CA ASN A 174 -12.50 9.52 -1.93
C ASN A 174 -11.17 9.14 -1.28
N ILE A 175 -10.81 7.85 -1.32
CA ILE A 175 -9.49 7.34 -0.89
C ILE A 175 -8.80 6.78 -2.13
N PRO A 176 -7.98 7.59 -2.83
CA PRO A 176 -7.36 7.21 -4.09
C PRO A 176 -6.53 5.93 -4.00
N GLU A 177 -5.77 5.72 -2.92
CA GLU A 177 -4.87 4.55 -2.84
C GLU A 177 -5.61 3.23 -2.65
N GLU A 178 -6.86 3.26 -2.16
CA GLU A 178 -7.72 2.09 -2.05
C GLU A 178 -8.68 1.95 -3.24
N ASN A 179 -8.71 2.96 -4.14
CA ASN A 179 -9.66 3.09 -5.24
C ASN A 179 -11.11 2.90 -4.78
N VAL A 180 -11.48 3.64 -3.73
CA VAL A 180 -12.83 3.60 -3.14
C VAL A 180 -13.35 5.00 -2.87
N ILE A 181 -14.67 5.14 -2.98
CA ILE A 181 -15.40 6.34 -2.59
C ILE A 181 -16.44 5.92 -1.55
N ILE A 182 -16.57 6.73 -0.51
CA ILE A 182 -17.48 6.52 0.62
C ILE A 182 -18.43 7.72 0.68
N TYR A 183 -19.70 7.45 0.92
CA TYR A 183 -20.76 8.44 1.07
C TYR A 183 -21.42 8.27 2.43
N PHE A 184 -21.50 9.35 3.20
CA PHE A 184 -22.26 9.41 4.45
C PHE A 184 -23.46 10.35 4.28
N PRO A 185 -24.70 9.86 4.43
CA PRO A 185 -25.88 10.73 4.44
C PRO A 185 -25.93 11.54 5.75
N LYS A 186 -26.71 12.63 5.78
CA LYS A 186 -26.83 13.51 6.96
C LYS A 186 -27.49 12.86 8.17
N LYS A 187 -28.45 11.94 7.95
CA LYS A 187 -29.15 11.20 9.03
C LYS A 187 -28.64 9.76 9.10
N ASP A 188 -28.39 9.26 10.31
CA ASP A 188 -27.80 7.94 10.58
C ASP A 188 -26.55 7.65 9.73
N SER A 189 -25.66 8.64 9.66
CA SER A 189 -24.50 8.69 8.77
C SER A 189 -23.71 7.39 8.79
N ILE A 190 -23.43 6.82 9.96
CA ILE A 190 -22.56 5.64 10.10
C ILE A 190 -23.28 4.38 9.64
N LYS A 191 -24.53 4.20 10.05
CA LYS A 191 -25.33 3.01 9.73
C LYS A 191 -25.68 2.95 8.24
N LYS A 192 -25.95 4.09 7.63
CA LYS A 192 -26.41 4.21 6.23
C LYS A 192 -25.28 4.52 5.26
N ALA A 193 -24.04 4.64 5.73
CA ALA A 193 -22.87 4.86 4.90
C ALA A 193 -22.76 3.84 3.77
N VAL A 194 -22.48 4.34 2.57
CA VAL A 194 -22.28 3.52 1.37
C VAL A 194 -20.82 3.60 0.97
N CYS A 195 -20.20 2.44 0.73
CA CYS A 195 -18.86 2.36 0.17
C CYS A 195 -18.92 1.66 -1.17
N SER A 196 -18.16 2.14 -2.15
CA SER A 196 -18.01 1.48 -3.46
C SER A 196 -17.42 0.06 -3.36
N CYS A 197 -16.95 -0.37 -2.19
CA CYS A 197 -16.61 -1.78 -1.93
C CYS A 197 -17.81 -2.73 -1.84
N LYS A 198 -19.03 -2.20 -1.75
CA LYS A 198 -20.30 -2.95 -1.64
C LYS A 198 -20.47 -3.78 -0.37
N ASP A 199 -19.59 -3.60 0.62
CA ASP A 199 -19.77 -4.17 1.95
C ASP A 199 -20.88 -3.39 2.70
N SER A 200 -21.89 -4.13 3.16
CA SER A 200 -23.01 -3.57 3.91
C SER A 200 -22.61 -3.21 5.35
N SER A 201 -21.57 -3.84 5.90
CA SER A 201 -21.07 -3.59 7.25
C SER A 201 -20.19 -2.34 7.35
N LEU A 202 -19.71 -2.01 8.55
CA LEU A 202 -18.68 -1.01 8.75
C LEU A 202 -17.32 -1.57 8.29
N CYS A 203 -17.11 -1.54 6.97
CA CYS A 203 -15.87 -1.99 6.35
C CYS A 203 -14.70 -1.06 6.72
N ALA A 204 -13.47 -1.55 6.56
CA ALA A 204 -12.28 -0.74 6.87
C ALA A 204 -12.24 0.61 6.13
N HIS A 205 -12.72 0.70 4.89
CA HIS A 205 -12.76 1.98 4.15
C HIS A 205 -13.67 3.02 4.79
N LYS A 206 -14.82 2.60 5.32
CA LYS A 206 -15.70 3.52 6.07
C LYS A 206 -15.01 4.01 7.34
N ILE A 207 -14.28 3.14 8.03
CA ILE A 207 -13.50 3.50 9.22
C ILE A 207 -12.37 4.47 8.86
N MET A 208 -11.61 4.20 7.79
CA MET A 208 -10.58 5.12 7.27
C MET A 208 -11.15 6.51 6.97
N ALA A 209 -12.31 6.56 6.31
CA ALA A 209 -13.01 7.79 6.00
C ALA A 209 -13.47 8.55 7.27
N ILE A 210 -14.02 7.84 8.26
CA ILE A 210 -14.37 8.42 9.58
C ILE A 210 -13.13 9.01 10.25
N LEU A 211 -12.01 8.28 10.29
CA LEU A 211 -10.77 8.76 10.92
C LEU A 211 -10.20 9.99 10.22
N LYS A 212 -10.19 10.03 8.87
CA LYS A 212 -9.73 11.20 8.09
C LYS A 212 -10.64 12.42 8.30
N TYR A 213 -11.95 12.22 8.37
CA TYR A 213 -12.90 13.29 8.69
C TYR A 213 -12.69 13.82 10.12
N LYS A 214 -12.52 12.93 11.11
CA LYS A 214 -12.17 13.32 12.49
C LYS A 214 -10.83 14.07 12.56
N GLN A 215 -9.83 13.67 11.75
CA GLN A 215 -8.54 14.36 11.65
C GLN A 215 -8.70 15.79 11.15
N MET A 216 -9.48 16.00 10.07
CA MET A 216 -9.76 17.33 9.52
C MET A 216 -10.39 18.28 10.57
N TYR A 217 -11.22 17.74 11.46
CA TYR A 217 -11.90 18.51 12.51
C TYR A 217 -11.19 18.48 13.87
N ASN A 218 -9.99 17.91 13.98
CA ASN A 218 -9.25 17.73 15.24
C ASN A 218 -10.08 17.05 16.36
N SER A 219 -10.96 16.10 16.00
CA SER A 219 -11.80 15.36 16.94
C SER A 219 -11.32 13.92 17.18
N LEU A 220 -10.05 13.64 16.88
CA LEU A 220 -9.43 12.34 17.14
C LEU A 220 -9.25 12.11 18.64
N GLU A 221 -9.70 10.96 19.11
CA GLU A 221 -9.44 10.48 20.46
C GLU A 221 -8.04 9.83 20.52
N GLU A 222 -7.47 9.69 21.72
CA GLU A 222 -6.30 8.83 21.92
C GLU A 222 -6.72 7.36 21.87
N ILE A 223 -6.06 6.59 20.99
CA ILE A 223 -6.27 5.14 20.91
C ILE A 223 -5.47 4.49 22.04
N LYS A 224 -6.16 4.02 23.07
CA LYS A 224 -5.56 3.11 24.05
C LYS A 224 -5.38 1.74 23.39
N GLU A 225 -4.16 1.45 22.94
CA GLU A 225 -3.77 0.11 22.51
C GLU A 225 -3.75 -0.85 23.71
N GLU A 226 -4.13 -2.11 23.49
CA GLU A 226 -4.03 -3.17 24.50
C GLU A 226 -2.55 -3.32 24.95
N ASP A 227 -2.33 -3.39 26.26
CA ASP A 227 -1.00 -3.56 26.84
C ASP A 227 -0.35 -4.85 26.32
N LYS A 228 0.83 -4.73 25.71
CA LYS A 228 1.65 -5.90 25.41
C LYS A 228 2.31 -6.36 26.71
N GLU A 229 1.99 -7.57 27.15
CA GLU A 229 2.65 -8.15 28.33
C GLU A 229 4.13 -8.41 28.03
N ILE A 230 5.02 -7.78 28.81
CA ILE A 230 6.47 -7.87 28.69
C ILE A 230 7.01 -8.62 29.90
N ASP A 231 7.68 -9.74 29.64
CA ASP A 231 8.44 -10.48 30.65
C ASP A 231 9.72 -9.68 31.01
N GLU A 232 9.73 -9.09 32.21
CA GLU A 232 10.85 -8.25 32.65
C GLU A 232 12.11 -9.07 32.96
N ASN A 233 11.94 -10.32 33.40
CA ASN A 233 13.07 -11.18 33.76
C ASN A 233 13.89 -11.52 32.52
N ILE A 234 13.24 -11.83 31.39
CA ILE A 234 13.96 -12.12 30.15
C ILE A 234 14.64 -10.87 29.58
N LEU A 235 14.03 -9.68 29.72
CA LEU A 235 14.68 -8.42 29.31
C LEU A 235 15.90 -8.12 30.16
N LYS A 236 15.80 -8.31 31.48
CA LYS A 236 16.92 -8.10 32.40
C LYS A 236 18.08 -9.05 32.09
N PHE A 237 17.79 -10.35 31.93
CA PHE A 237 18.81 -11.33 31.55
C PHE A 237 19.44 -11.02 30.18
N SER A 238 18.63 -10.57 29.22
CA SER A 238 19.11 -10.14 27.90
C SER A 238 20.09 -8.97 28.00
N LYS A 239 19.77 -7.97 28.84
CA LYS A 239 20.63 -6.81 29.08
C LYS A 239 21.94 -7.21 29.76
N ASP A 240 21.86 -8.01 30.81
CA ASP A 240 23.02 -8.46 31.59
C ASP A 240 24.00 -9.27 30.71
N TYR A 241 23.48 -10.09 29.80
CA TYR A 241 24.31 -10.80 28.80
C TYR A 241 25.08 -9.83 27.89
N ILE A 242 24.43 -8.78 27.40
CA ILE A 242 25.07 -7.79 26.52
C ILE A 242 26.13 -6.99 27.28
N GLU A 243 25.83 -6.58 28.51
CA GLU A 243 26.78 -5.88 29.38
C GLU A 243 28.02 -6.74 29.67
N ASN A 244 27.84 -8.06 29.88
CA ASN A 244 28.95 -9.01 30.02
C ASN A 244 29.83 -9.06 28.75
N ILE A 245 29.22 -9.11 27.55
CA ILE A 245 30.00 -9.07 26.29
C ILE A 245 30.78 -7.76 26.17
N PHE A 246 30.18 -6.62 26.52
CA PHE A 246 30.89 -5.34 26.50
C PHE A 246 32.07 -5.31 27.49
N GLU A 247 31.91 -5.90 28.68
CA GLU A 247 32.96 -5.97 29.69
C GLU A 247 34.14 -6.84 29.26
N LYS A 248 33.88 -8.06 28.76
CA LYS A 248 34.96 -9.00 28.36
C LYS A 248 35.50 -8.79 26.95
N GLY A 249 34.76 -8.07 26.10
CA GLY A 249 35.05 -7.86 24.68
C GLY A 249 34.62 -9.03 23.78
N VAL A 250 34.20 -8.71 22.55
CA VAL A 250 33.66 -9.68 21.57
C VAL A 250 34.65 -10.81 21.27
N TYR A 251 35.95 -10.51 21.14
CA TYR A 251 36.97 -11.52 20.86
C TYR A 251 37.21 -12.53 21.99
N SER A 252 36.68 -12.26 23.18
CA SER A 252 36.72 -13.15 24.33
C SER A 252 35.46 -14.03 24.44
N CYS A 253 34.52 -13.92 23.50
CA CYS A 253 33.33 -14.77 23.47
C CYS A 253 33.69 -16.23 23.16
N SER A 254 32.95 -17.15 23.80
CA SER A 254 33.13 -18.60 23.73
C SER A 254 31.90 -19.31 23.16
N GLU A 255 31.98 -20.63 22.93
CA GLU A 255 30.82 -21.45 22.55
C GLU A 255 29.65 -21.31 23.54
N LYS A 256 29.95 -21.15 24.84
CA LYS A 256 28.93 -20.88 25.85
C LYS A 256 28.18 -19.57 25.59
N ASP A 257 28.85 -18.55 25.07
CA ASP A 257 28.20 -17.28 24.73
C ASP A 257 27.32 -17.40 23.50
N PHE A 258 27.75 -18.20 22.52
CA PHE A 258 26.92 -18.60 21.38
C PHE A 258 25.63 -19.29 21.86
N ASP A 259 25.75 -20.32 22.70
CA ASP A 259 24.61 -21.08 23.22
C ASP A 259 23.61 -20.19 23.97
N ILE A 260 24.11 -19.26 24.80
CA ILE A 260 23.26 -18.33 25.54
C ILE A 260 22.51 -17.38 24.60
N ALA A 261 23.18 -16.85 23.57
CA ALA A 261 22.52 -16.00 22.57
C ALA A 261 21.43 -16.75 21.79
N GLU A 262 21.69 -18.00 21.38
CA GLU A 262 20.67 -18.84 20.75
C GLU A 262 19.46 -19.08 21.66
N GLN A 263 19.70 -19.44 22.92
CA GLN A 263 18.64 -19.66 23.90
C GLN A 263 17.81 -18.40 24.15
N LEU A 264 18.46 -17.22 24.23
CA LEU A 264 17.78 -15.94 24.39
C LEU A 264 16.91 -15.62 23.18
N SER A 265 17.42 -15.84 21.96
CA SER A 265 16.65 -15.71 20.73
C SER A 265 15.36 -16.54 20.78
N ILE A 266 15.44 -17.82 21.17
CA ILE A 266 14.27 -18.71 21.26
C ILE A 266 13.29 -18.23 22.33
N LYS A 267 13.78 -17.91 23.54
CA LYS A 267 12.93 -17.46 24.66
C LYS A 267 12.19 -16.16 24.32
N LEU A 268 12.88 -15.19 23.72
CA LEU A 268 12.29 -13.91 23.30
C LEU A 268 11.24 -14.10 22.19
N GLN A 269 11.46 -15.04 21.26
CA GLN A 269 10.47 -15.38 20.25
C GLN A 269 9.18 -15.93 20.87
N VAL A 270 9.30 -16.83 21.84
CA VAL A 270 8.16 -17.40 22.59
C VAL A 270 7.43 -16.32 23.39
N LYS A 271 8.16 -15.33 23.92
CA LYS A 271 7.62 -14.19 24.68
C LYS A 271 7.15 -13.03 23.79
N ASN A 272 6.89 -13.26 22.51
CA ASN A 272 6.41 -12.26 21.54
C ASN A 272 7.32 -11.03 21.40
N MET A 273 8.64 -11.17 21.54
CA MET A 273 9.64 -10.11 21.30
C MET A 273 10.57 -10.45 20.12
N PRO A 274 10.02 -10.64 18.90
CA PRO A 274 10.76 -11.14 17.75
C PRO A 274 11.88 -10.21 17.25
N GLU A 275 11.78 -8.89 17.43
CA GLU A 275 12.86 -8.00 17.00
C GLU A 275 14.13 -8.24 17.85
N LEU A 276 13.98 -8.36 19.17
CA LEU A 276 15.08 -8.73 20.06
C LEU A 276 15.61 -10.13 19.71
N ALA A 277 14.71 -11.09 19.46
CA ALA A 277 15.08 -12.45 19.08
C ALA A 277 15.95 -12.49 17.81
N LYS A 278 15.56 -11.74 16.76
CA LYS A 278 16.33 -11.63 15.50
C LYS A 278 17.74 -11.08 15.75
N MET A 279 17.87 -10.08 16.63
CA MET A 279 19.16 -9.48 16.96
C MET A 279 20.05 -10.43 17.76
N PHE A 280 19.48 -11.17 18.72
CA PHE A 280 20.21 -12.23 19.42
C PHE A 280 20.69 -13.34 18.48
N ARG A 281 19.85 -13.79 17.53
CA ARG A 281 20.27 -14.74 16.50
C ARG A 281 21.43 -14.21 15.67
N SER A 282 21.38 -12.93 15.27
CA SER A 282 22.47 -12.29 14.53
C SER A 282 23.77 -12.19 15.34
N ILE A 283 23.67 -12.00 16.66
CA ILE A 283 24.83 -12.03 17.58
C ILE A 283 25.39 -13.45 17.68
N ALA A 284 24.53 -14.47 17.84
CA ALA A 284 24.96 -15.87 17.85
C ALA A 284 25.73 -16.22 16.56
N ASP A 285 25.15 -15.94 15.39
CA ASP A 285 25.80 -16.15 14.08
C ASP A 285 27.16 -15.44 13.97
N SER A 286 27.26 -14.23 14.55
CA SER A 286 28.50 -13.44 14.56
C SER A 286 29.56 -14.03 15.50
N ILE A 287 29.15 -14.52 16.67
CA ILE A 287 30.04 -15.22 17.62
C ILE A 287 30.54 -16.52 17.00
N ASP A 288 29.66 -17.31 16.39
CA ASP A 288 30.03 -18.54 15.70
C ASP A 288 31.02 -18.28 14.56
N SER A 289 30.71 -17.31 13.69
CA SER A 289 31.60 -16.89 12.60
C SER A 289 32.97 -16.45 13.11
N MET A 290 33.02 -15.80 14.28
CA MET A 290 34.27 -15.38 14.91
C MET A 290 35.07 -16.58 15.44
N ILE A 291 34.43 -17.48 16.21
CA ILE A 291 35.05 -18.67 16.79
C ILE A 291 35.63 -19.55 15.68
N ASN A 292 34.86 -19.75 14.62
CA ASN A 292 35.23 -20.59 13.47
C ASN A 292 36.08 -19.86 12.42
N LYS A 293 36.47 -18.60 12.66
CA LYS A 293 37.30 -17.77 11.77
C LYS A 293 36.75 -17.70 10.33
N HIS A 294 35.43 -17.65 10.19
CA HIS A 294 34.79 -17.49 8.90
C HIS A 294 35.07 -16.10 8.33
N ALA A 295 35.36 -16.03 7.02
CA ALA A 295 35.60 -14.77 6.31
C ALA A 295 34.37 -13.83 6.30
N SER A 296 33.19 -14.36 6.63
CA SER A 296 31.95 -13.61 6.83
C SER A 296 31.92 -12.78 8.12
N PHE A 297 32.80 -13.04 9.09
CA PHE A 297 32.80 -12.31 10.36
C PHE A 297 33.12 -10.83 10.15
N ASN A 298 32.24 -9.96 10.66
CA ASN A 298 32.40 -8.51 10.57
C ASN A 298 32.25 -7.85 11.94
N LYS A 299 33.39 -7.45 12.53
CA LYS A 299 33.43 -6.82 13.86
C LYS A 299 32.56 -5.55 13.97
N LEU A 300 32.53 -4.70 12.95
CA LEU A 300 31.77 -3.44 12.98
C LEU A 300 30.27 -3.73 12.99
N PHE A 301 29.85 -4.73 12.21
CA PHE A 301 28.47 -5.20 12.19
C PHE A 301 28.05 -5.79 13.53
N THR A 302 28.90 -6.65 14.14
CA THR A 302 28.64 -7.24 15.46
C THR A 302 28.46 -6.16 16.53
N PHE A 303 29.36 -5.18 16.60
CA PHE A 303 29.25 -4.06 17.53
C PHE A 303 27.99 -3.24 17.30
N ALA A 304 27.64 -2.94 16.04
CA ALA A 304 26.43 -2.21 15.72
C ALA A 304 25.16 -2.94 16.20
N ILE A 305 25.09 -4.27 16.06
CA ILE A 305 23.97 -5.06 16.56
C ILE A 305 23.92 -5.06 18.09
N LEU A 306 25.06 -5.28 18.77
CA LEU A 306 25.14 -5.26 20.23
C LEU A 306 24.67 -3.92 20.80
N SER A 307 25.19 -2.80 20.26
CA SER A 307 24.79 -1.46 20.68
C SER A 307 23.30 -1.19 20.40
N ARG A 308 22.80 -1.61 19.23
CA ARG A 308 21.37 -1.50 18.92
C ARG A 308 20.54 -2.32 19.90
N LEU A 309 20.96 -3.53 20.26
CA LEU A 309 20.19 -4.42 21.12
C LEU A 309 20.07 -3.82 22.52
N TYR A 310 21.20 -3.34 23.06
CA TYR A 310 21.26 -2.64 24.33
C TYR A 310 20.33 -1.42 24.38
N ASN A 311 20.43 -0.56 23.36
CA ASN A 311 19.57 0.62 23.24
C ASN A 311 18.09 0.24 23.09
N THR A 312 17.78 -0.89 22.43
CA THR A 312 16.38 -1.35 22.26
C THR A 312 15.78 -1.67 23.60
N ILE A 313 16.49 -2.49 24.39
CA ILE A 313 16.04 -2.91 25.70
C ILE A 313 15.84 -1.70 26.60
N LYS A 314 16.79 -0.76 26.62
CA LYS A 314 16.68 0.48 27.39
C LYS A 314 15.48 1.35 26.97
N ASN A 315 15.21 1.46 25.67
CA ASN A 315 14.07 2.20 25.15
C ASN A 315 12.74 1.51 25.48
N ILE A 316 12.69 0.17 25.47
CA ILE A 316 11.52 -0.59 25.93
C ILE A 316 11.27 -0.33 27.42
N GLU A 317 12.31 -0.41 28.25
CA GLU A 317 12.23 -0.13 29.69
C GLU A 317 11.67 1.29 29.95
N LYS A 318 12.19 2.30 29.23
CA LYS A 318 11.74 3.70 29.35
C LYS A 318 10.31 3.90 28.83
N ALA A 319 9.96 3.33 27.68
CA ALA A 319 8.61 3.43 27.12
C ALA A 319 7.57 2.82 28.07
N LYS A 320 7.91 1.69 28.70
CA LYS A 320 7.06 1.06 29.71
C LYS A 320 6.86 1.96 30.94
N GLN A 321 7.92 2.59 31.45
CA GLN A 321 7.83 3.56 32.57
C GLN A 321 6.91 4.73 32.25
N ASN A 322 6.87 5.15 30.98
CA ASN A 322 6.03 6.24 30.51
C ASN A 322 4.62 5.81 30.07
N ASN A 323 4.26 4.53 30.21
CA ASN A 323 3.01 3.94 29.68
C ASN A 323 2.82 4.14 28.16
N ASP A 324 3.92 4.19 27.39
CA ASP A 324 3.91 4.32 25.93
C ASP A 324 3.89 2.93 25.26
N ASN A 325 2.69 2.33 25.23
CA ASN A 325 2.48 1.00 24.65
C ASN A 325 2.77 0.90 23.15
N ARG A 326 2.51 1.99 22.41
CA ARG A 326 2.78 2.06 20.97
C ARG A 326 4.27 1.85 20.72
N THR A 327 5.12 2.58 21.44
CA THR A 327 6.57 2.42 21.33
C THR A 327 7.03 1.02 21.79
N VAL A 328 6.49 0.47 22.87
CA VAL A 328 6.81 -0.90 23.32
C VAL A 328 6.52 -1.93 22.22
N LYS A 329 5.35 -1.85 21.58
CA LYS A 329 4.95 -2.74 20.49
C LYS A 329 5.87 -2.62 19.28
N LEU A 330 6.19 -1.38 18.86
CA LEU A 330 7.13 -1.12 17.76
C LEU A 330 8.52 -1.69 18.02
N LEU A 331 9.06 -1.48 19.22
CA LEU A 331 10.41 -1.93 19.59
C LEU A 331 10.54 -3.45 19.75
N THR A 332 9.48 -4.11 20.21
CA THR A 332 9.47 -5.57 20.38
C THR A 332 9.14 -6.32 19.08
N GLY A 333 8.45 -5.66 18.14
CA GLY A 333 8.06 -6.20 16.86
C GLY A 333 6.90 -7.21 16.91
N GLU A 334 6.51 -7.71 15.74
CA GLU A 334 5.44 -8.70 15.57
C GLU A 334 5.96 -10.03 15.01
N ASN A 335 5.43 -11.16 15.50
CA ASN A 335 5.93 -12.51 15.18
C ASN A 335 5.70 -12.89 13.72
N ARG A 336 4.70 -12.28 13.08
CA ARG A 336 4.43 -12.36 11.65
C ARG A 336 4.03 -10.97 11.20
N SER A 337 4.66 -10.46 10.15
CA SER A 337 4.19 -9.24 9.49
C SER A 337 2.73 -9.46 9.09
N LYS A 338 1.85 -8.56 9.53
CA LYS A 338 0.44 -8.61 9.17
C LYS A 338 0.32 -8.27 7.68
N TYR A 339 -0.17 -9.23 6.90
CA TYR A 339 -0.48 -9.00 5.50
C TYR A 339 -1.91 -8.49 5.37
N ILE A 340 -2.03 -7.33 4.75
CA ILE A 340 -3.26 -6.63 4.45
C ILE A 340 -3.75 -7.07 3.07
N ASN A 341 -5.05 -7.32 2.93
CA ASN A 341 -5.66 -7.57 1.62
C ASN A 341 -5.88 -6.25 0.87
N ARG A 342 -5.52 -6.23 -0.41
CA ARG A 342 -5.68 -5.12 -1.35
C ARG A 342 -6.51 -5.59 -2.53
N LYS A 343 -7.44 -4.75 -2.99
CA LYS A 343 -8.33 -5.10 -4.11
C LYS A 343 -7.58 -5.14 -5.43
N SER A 344 -6.86 -4.08 -5.75
CA SER A 344 -6.07 -4.00 -6.98
C SER A 344 -4.98 -2.95 -6.89
N ALA A 345 -3.90 -3.14 -7.63
CA ALA A 345 -2.89 -2.11 -7.84
C ALA A 345 -2.25 -2.28 -9.22
N GLU A 346 -1.81 -1.17 -9.81
CA GLU A 346 -0.90 -1.18 -10.96
C GLU A 346 0.54 -1.10 -10.49
N LEU A 347 1.34 -2.11 -10.83
CA LEU A 347 2.73 -2.26 -10.39
C LEU A 347 3.66 -2.39 -11.60
N LEU A 348 4.82 -1.74 -11.55
CA LEU A 348 5.86 -1.82 -12.58
C LEU A 348 6.98 -2.77 -12.16
N GLY A 349 7.29 -3.77 -12.98
CA GLY A 349 8.50 -4.56 -12.86
C GLY A 349 9.75 -3.70 -13.12
N LEU A 350 10.54 -3.44 -12.08
CA LEU A 350 11.77 -2.68 -12.21
C LEU A 350 12.98 -3.59 -12.42
N GLY A 351 12.98 -4.77 -11.81
CA GLY A 351 14.03 -5.76 -11.96
C GLY A 351 14.02 -6.80 -10.85
N ALA A 352 14.97 -7.73 -10.89
CA ALA A 352 15.12 -8.78 -9.90
C ALA A 352 16.56 -8.95 -9.44
N TYR A 353 16.74 -9.28 -8.15
CA TYR A 353 18.05 -9.47 -7.53
C TYR A 353 18.12 -10.78 -6.73
N PRO A 354 19.18 -11.60 -6.90
CA PRO A 354 19.42 -12.78 -6.09
C PRO A 354 20.11 -12.43 -4.78
N TRP A 355 19.75 -13.09 -3.67
CA TRP A 355 20.37 -12.84 -2.38
C TRP A 355 20.49 -14.12 -1.55
N ILE A 356 21.49 -14.15 -0.67
CA ILE A 356 21.65 -15.15 0.38
C ILE A 356 21.69 -14.41 1.72
N SER A 357 20.90 -14.87 2.70
CA SER A 357 20.94 -14.36 4.06
C SER A 357 22.02 -15.06 4.88
N SER A 358 22.58 -14.35 5.87
CA SER A 358 23.47 -14.93 6.88
C SER A 358 22.79 -16.05 7.68
N THR A 359 21.46 -16.01 7.79
CA THR A 359 20.62 -16.99 8.49
C THR A 359 20.30 -18.25 7.67
N GLY A 360 20.98 -18.47 6.53
CA GLY A 360 20.86 -19.70 5.75
C GLY A 360 19.63 -19.76 4.86
N TYR A 361 19.30 -18.68 4.15
CA TYR A 361 18.25 -18.66 3.14
C TYR A 361 18.78 -18.12 1.81
N LEU A 362 18.36 -18.74 0.71
CA LEU A 362 18.63 -18.32 -0.66
C LEU A 362 17.32 -17.83 -1.30
N GLY A 363 17.33 -16.66 -1.92
CA GLY A 363 16.14 -16.11 -2.55
C GLY A 363 16.40 -15.25 -3.77
N ALA A 364 15.33 -14.98 -4.50
CA ALA A 364 15.26 -13.96 -5.53
C ALA A 364 14.12 -13.00 -5.19
N SER A 365 14.37 -11.70 -5.33
CA SER A 365 13.37 -10.65 -5.12
C SER A 365 13.13 -9.89 -6.41
N ALA A 366 11.86 -9.71 -6.80
CA ALA A 366 11.46 -8.69 -7.76
C ALA A 366 11.19 -7.37 -7.04
N TYR A 367 11.69 -6.28 -7.61
CA TYR A 367 11.39 -4.90 -7.22
C TYR A 367 10.25 -4.37 -8.08
N LEU A 368 9.23 -3.84 -7.43
CA LEU A 368 8.00 -3.38 -8.05
C LEU A 368 7.71 -1.96 -7.64
N TYR A 369 7.32 -1.10 -8.57
CA TYR A 369 6.87 0.25 -8.24
C TYR A 369 5.36 0.33 -8.32
N ASN A 370 4.69 0.66 -7.21
CA ASN A 370 3.24 0.79 -7.16
C ASN A 370 2.82 2.18 -7.63
N LEU A 371 2.12 2.25 -8.75
CA LEU A 371 1.67 3.52 -9.34
C LEU A 371 0.59 4.22 -8.50
N ASN A 372 -0.18 3.47 -7.70
CA ASN A 372 -1.24 4.02 -6.87
C ASN A 372 -0.67 4.64 -5.59
N THR A 373 0.19 3.91 -4.87
CA THR A 373 0.75 4.37 -3.59
C THR A 373 2.05 5.13 -3.74
N LYS A 374 2.66 5.14 -4.94
CA LYS A 374 4.00 5.69 -5.22
C LYS A 374 5.11 5.08 -4.38
N LYS A 375 4.87 3.89 -3.80
CA LYS A 375 5.82 3.16 -2.96
C LYS A 375 6.48 2.04 -3.76
N LEU A 376 7.71 1.74 -3.36
CA LEU A 376 8.42 0.56 -3.82
C LEU A 376 7.95 -0.66 -3.02
N SER A 377 7.52 -1.69 -3.73
CA SER A 377 7.11 -2.98 -3.19
C SER A 377 8.06 -4.09 -3.64
N PHE A 378 8.06 -5.20 -2.90
CA PHE A 378 8.95 -6.32 -3.19
C PHE A 378 8.20 -7.65 -3.16
N PHE A 379 8.53 -8.53 -4.11
CA PHE A 379 8.06 -9.91 -4.08
C PHE A 379 9.26 -10.85 -4.04
N SER A 380 9.38 -11.67 -2.98
CA SER A 380 10.50 -12.60 -2.82
C SER A 380 10.03 -14.05 -2.83
N TYR A 381 10.78 -14.92 -3.50
CA TYR A 381 10.72 -16.35 -3.29
C TYR A 381 12.03 -16.83 -2.65
N VAL A 382 11.90 -17.61 -1.57
CA VAL A 382 13.00 -17.94 -0.67
C VAL A 382 12.97 -19.44 -0.36
N ILE A 383 14.15 -20.06 -0.33
CA ILE A 383 14.36 -21.45 0.07
C ILE A 383 15.46 -21.53 1.15
N PRO A 384 15.34 -22.46 2.11
CA PRO A 384 16.37 -22.68 3.13
C PRO A 384 17.61 -23.37 2.54
N THR A 385 18.79 -23.04 3.07
CA THR A 385 20.10 -23.57 2.62
C THR A 385 20.78 -24.48 3.65
N PHE A 386 20.12 -24.83 4.75
CA PHE A 386 20.69 -25.58 5.88
C PHE A 386 20.34 -27.08 5.89
N TYR A 387 19.79 -27.63 4.81
CA TYR A 387 19.54 -29.07 4.65
C TYR A 387 20.70 -29.76 3.93
N ASP A 388 20.86 -31.09 4.09
CA ASP A 388 21.98 -31.89 3.54
C ASP A 388 22.17 -31.75 2.00
N ASN A 389 21.12 -31.39 1.27
CA ASN A 389 21.18 -31.03 -0.17
C ASN A 389 21.10 -29.50 -0.36
N ALA A 390 21.95 -28.76 0.36
CA ALA A 390 21.92 -27.31 0.44
C ALA A 390 22.01 -26.66 -0.95
N LYS A 391 20.95 -25.95 -1.32
CA LYS A 391 20.86 -25.17 -2.56
C LYS A 391 21.53 -23.82 -2.38
N THR A 392 22.81 -23.71 -2.75
CA THR A 392 23.62 -22.49 -2.59
C THR A 392 24.26 -22.02 -3.90
N SER A 393 23.91 -22.66 -5.02
CA SER A 393 24.50 -22.38 -6.32
C SER A 393 23.74 -21.28 -7.08
N TYR A 394 24.39 -20.74 -8.12
CA TYR A 394 23.73 -19.85 -9.07
C TYR A 394 22.54 -20.53 -9.77
N ASP A 395 22.68 -21.81 -10.14
CA ASP A 395 21.62 -22.53 -10.86
C ASP A 395 20.37 -22.71 -10.00
N ASP A 396 20.54 -22.85 -8.68
CA ASP A 396 19.42 -22.92 -7.74
C ASP A 396 18.61 -21.62 -7.71
N VAL A 397 19.28 -20.47 -7.60
CA VAL A 397 18.58 -19.17 -7.57
C VAL A 397 17.99 -18.81 -8.93
N ARG A 398 18.68 -19.18 -10.02
CA ARG A 398 18.16 -19.01 -11.38
C ARG A 398 16.92 -19.85 -11.63
N SER A 399 16.91 -21.08 -11.15
CA SER A 399 15.74 -21.97 -11.22
C SER A 399 14.55 -21.36 -10.47
N ASN A 400 14.77 -20.85 -9.26
CA ASN A 400 13.77 -20.14 -8.46
C ASN A 400 13.21 -18.90 -9.18
N TYR A 401 14.07 -18.10 -9.80
CA TYR A 401 13.69 -16.91 -10.56
C TYR A 401 12.76 -17.23 -11.74
N ARG A 402 12.99 -18.36 -12.44
CA ARG A 402 12.20 -18.79 -13.61
C ARG A 402 10.98 -19.64 -13.26
N LYS A 403 10.83 -20.05 -12.01
CA LYS A 403 9.82 -21.04 -11.61
C LYS A 403 8.41 -20.46 -11.70
N LYS A 404 7.57 -21.05 -12.54
CA LYS A 404 6.16 -20.69 -12.75
C LYS A 404 5.25 -21.30 -11.68
N ILE A 405 5.28 -20.75 -10.48
CA ILE A 405 4.54 -21.27 -9.31
C ILE A 405 3.86 -20.19 -8.48
N HIS A 406 4.00 -18.92 -8.83
CA HIS A 406 3.51 -17.83 -7.99
C HIS A 406 2.11 -17.41 -8.37
N PHE A 407 1.34 -16.98 -7.35
CA PHE A 407 -0.01 -16.45 -7.49
C PHE A 407 -0.98 -17.45 -8.17
N GLU A 408 -2.21 -17.01 -8.46
CA GLU A 408 -3.22 -17.83 -9.14
C GLU A 408 -2.75 -18.30 -10.52
N ASN A 409 -2.10 -17.40 -11.28
CA ASN A 409 -1.82 -17.61 -12.70
C ASN A 409 -0.48 -18.34 -12.96
N ASN A 410 0.17 -18.87 -11.91
CA ASN A 410 1.47 -19.58 -11.99
C ASN A 410 2.55 -18.80 -12.76
N ILE A 411 2.70 -17.52 -12.45
CA ILE A 411 3.71 -16.64 -13.03
C ILE A 411 5.08 -16.83 -12.34
N SER A 412 6.18 -16.45 -13.00
CA SER A 412 7.54 -16.45 -12.43
C SER A 412 7.99 -15.07 -11.93
N ILE A 413 9.07 -15.02 -11.13
CA ILE A 413 9.72 -13.76 -10.75
C ILE A 413 10.28 -13.04 -11.99
N GLU A 414 10.78 -13.79 -12.97
CA GLU A 414 11.19 -13.25 -14.27
C GLU A 414 10.08 -12.42 -14.91
N GLU A 415 8.88 -12.98 -15.04
CA GLU A 415 7.75 -12.27 -15.64
C GLU A 415 7.30 -11.09 -14.77
N ILE A 416 7.28 -11.23 -13.45
CA ILE A 416 6.93 -10.13 -12.53
C ILE A 416 7.93 -8.96 -12.64
N SER A 417 9.22 -9.25 -12.86
CA SER A 417 10.25 -8.21 -12.88
C SER A 417 10.32 -7.41 -14.19
N LYS A 418 9.61 -7.82 -15.25
CA LYS A 418 9.81 -7.31 -16.63
C LYS A 418 8.59 -6.60 -17.25
N TYR A 419 7.45 -6.55 -16.54
CA TYR A 419 6.19 -6.08 -17.11
C TYR A 419 5.48 -5.05 -16.24
N LYS A 420 4.61 -4.25 -16.86
CA LYS A 420 3.52 -3.55 -16.18
C LYS A 420 2.46 -4.58 -15.79
N LEU A 421 2.09 -4.59 -14.52
CA LEU A 421 1.28 -5.63 -13.89
C LEU A 421 0.04 -5.01 -13.26
N LYS A 422 -1.09 -5.71 -13.38
CA LYS A 422 -2.27 -5.44 -12.56
C LYS A 422 -2.45 -6.58 -11.57
N PHE A 423 -2.22 -6.28 -10.30
CA PHE A 423 -2.50 -7.20 -9.20
C PHE A 423 -3.96 -7.07 -8.80
N ILE A 424 -4.60 -8.19 -8.49
CA ILE A 424 -5.98 -8.27 -8.01
C ILE A 424 -6.03 -9.16 -6.77
N ASN A 425 -6.71 -8.73 -5.71
CA ASN A 425 -6.85 -9.42 -4.43
C ASN A 425 -5.49 -9.81 -3.81
N TYR A 426 -4.48 -8.96 -3.97
CA TYR A 426 -3.14 -9.20 -3.46
C TYR A 426 -3.04 -8.90 -1.97
N LYS A 427 -1.98 -9.37 -1.32
CA LYS A 427 -1.69 -8.97 0.06
C LYS A 427 -0.31 -8.36 0.17
N VAL A 428 -0.21 -7.32 0.97
CA VAL A 428 1.03 -6.57 1.23
C VAL A 428 1.19 -6.35 2.74
N ASN A 429 2.41 -6.35 3.25
CA ASN A 429 2.67 -5.96 4.65
C ASN A 429 3.13 -4.49 4.74
N ASP A 430 3.44 -4.08 5.96
CA ASP A 430 4.04 -2.79 6.34
C ASP A 430 5.38 -2.49 5.65
N GLU A 431 6.17 -3.52 5.33
CA GLU A 431 7.45 -3.40 4.60
C GLU A 431 7.25 -3.38 3.06
N GLU A 432 6.03 -3.18 2.57
CA GLU A 432 5.68 -3.23 1.15
C GLU A 432 6.04 -4.57 0.46
N ARG A 433 6.18 -5.65 1.25
CA ARG A 433 6.37 -7.01 0.73
C ARG A 433 5.03 -7.60 0.32
N ILE A 434 4.96 -8.08 -0.91
CA ILE A 434 3.79 -8.77 -1.47
C ILE A 434 3.83 -10.26 -1.08
N SER A 435 2.72 -10.79 -0.58
CA SER A 435 2.57 -12.21 -0.22
C SER A 435 2.47 -13.09 -1.46
N SER A 436 2.95 -14.33 -1.40
CA SER A 436 2.79 -15.34 -2.46
C SER A 436 1.41 -16.02 -2.54
N SER A 437 0.35 -15.35 -2.07
CA SER A 437 -1.01 -15.89 -1.96
C SER A 437 -1.55 -16.43 -3.30
N LYS A 438 -2.13 -17.64 -3.27
CA LYS A 438 -2.82 -18.25 -4.44
C LYS A 438 -4.17 -17.62 -4.78
N PHE A 439 -4.68 -16.74 -3.92
CA PHE A 439 -5.87 -15.93 -4.20
C PHE A 439 -5.55 -14.63 -4.96
N THR A 440 -4.27 -14.30 -5.10
CA THR A 440 -3.85 -13.12 -5.85
C THR A 440 -3.85 -13.47 -7.34
N SER A 441 -4.55 -12.67 -8.15
CA SER A 441 -4.45 -12.75 -9.62
C SER A 441 -3.50 -11.68 -10.13
N VAL A 442 -2.71 -12.00 -11.15
CA VAL A 442 -1.75 -11.06 -11.76
C VAL A 442 -1.95 -11.07 -13.26
N ILE A 443 -2.28 -9.91 -13.81
CA ILE A 443 -2.43 -9.69 -15.24
C ILE A 443 -1.16 -8.99 -15.74
N LEU A 444 -0.53 -9.59 -16.74
CA LEU A 444 0.61 -9.04 -17.48
C LEU A 444 0.07 -8.12 -18.59
N ASN A 445 0.42 -6.84 -18.54
CA ASN A 445 0.10 -5.88 -19.60
C ASN A 445 1.34 -5.73 -20.50
N ASP A 446 1.90 -4.52 -20.56
CA ASP A 446 3.02 -4.19 -21.43
C ASP A 446 4.36 -4.62 -20.85
N ARG A 447 5.32 -4.94 -21.72
CA ARG A 447 6.71 -5.08 -21.30
C ARG A 447 7.26 -3.73 -20.89
N MET A 448 7.95 -3.71 -19.75
CA MET A 448 8.65 -2.52 -19.29
C MET A 448 9.84 -2.23 -20.20
N ASN A 449 9.96 -0.98 -20.62
CA ASN A 449 11.05 -0.47 -21.46
C ASN A 449 11.36 0.99 -21.10
N TYR A 450 12.39 1.55 -21.74
CA TYR A 450 12.84 2.92 -21.51
C TYR A 450 11.72 3.96 -21.73
N THR A 451 10.98 3.86 -22.84
CA THR A 451 9.91 4.82 -23.19
C THR A 451 8.82 4.87 -22.13
N LEU A 452 8.29 3.71 -21.72
CA LEU A 452 7.25 3.62 -20.72
C LEU A 452 7.71 4.19 -19.37
N LEU A 453 8.94 3.88 -18.95
CA LEU A 453 9.47 4.39 -17.69
C LEU A 453 9.75 5.90 -17.76
N LYS A 454 10.16 6.41 -18.93
CA LYS A 454 10.38 7.84 -19.17
C LYS A 454 9.08 8.65 -19.07
N GLU A 455 7.97 8.15 -19.60
CA GLU A 455 6.65 8.78 -19.43
C GLU A 455 6.27 8.91 -17.95
N ILE A 456 6.54 7.88 -17.15
CA ILE A 456 6.28 7.84 -15.71
C ILE A 456 7.20 8.79 -14.94
N LYS A 457 8.46 8.98 -15.39
CA LYS A 457 9.38 9.97 -14.81
C LYS A 457 8.81 11.40 -14.94
N TYR A 458 8.21 11.74 -16.09
CA TYR A 458 7.68 13.08 -16.35
C TYR A 458 6.26 13.33 -15.80
N SER A 459 5.53 12.29 -15.39
CA SER A 459 4.22 12.44 -14.76
C SER A 459 4.34 12.95 -13.30
N LYS A 460 4.80 14.20 -13.14
CA LYS A 460 4.76 15.14 -12.00
C LYS A 460 4.90 14.72 -10.52
N ASN A 461 5.04 13.45 -10.13
CA ASN A 461 4.96 13.05 -8.71
C ASN A 461 5.90 11.90 -8.27
N ASN A 462 6.95 11.57 -9.04
CA ASN A 462 7.83 10.41 -8.76
C ASN A 462 9.29 10.79 -8.45
N GLU A 463 9.53 12.00 -7.92
CA GLU A 463 10.88 12.55 -7.74
C GLU A 463 11.81 11.71 -6.85
N GLU A 464 11.26 10.94 -5.90
CA GLU A 464 12.09 10.11 -5.00
C GLU A 464 12.63 8.83 -5.65
N LEU A 465 11.97 8.33 -6.71
CA LEU A 465 12.38 7.10 -7.38
C LEU A 465 13.52 7.36 -8.38
N PHE A 466 13.56 8.55 -8.99
CA PHE A 466 14.50 8.90 -10.05
C PHE A 466 15.53 9.91 -9.57
N ALA A 467 16.81 9.58 -9.76
CA ALA A 467 17.88 10.56 -9.54
C ALA A 467 17.80 11.69 -10.58
N LYS A 468 18.00 12.95 -10.15
CA LYS A 468 18.14 14.08 -11.09
C LYS A 468 19.55 14.10 -11.66
N ASN A 469 20.54 13.84 -10.81
CA ASN A 469 21.95 13.67 -11.16
C ASN A 469 22.61 12.58 -10.29
N TYR A 470 23.84 12.18 -10.62
CA TYR A 470 24.57 11.18 -9.84
C TYR A 470 25.04 11.64 -8.47
N ASP A 471 25.16 12.95 -8.22
CA ASP A 471 25.50 13.46 -6.91
C ASP A 471 24.33 13.32 -5.92
N ASP A 472 23.08 13.40 -6.37
CA ASP A 472 21.91 13.07 -5.56
C ASP A 472 22.03 11.66 -4.99
N ILE A 473 22.46 10.69 -5.81
CA ILE A 473 22.63 9.29 -5.39
C ILE A 473 23.75 9.18 -4.35
N LYS A 474 24.88 9.86 -4.57
CA LYS A 474 26.02 9.85 -3.64
C LYS A 474 25.65 10.48 -2.30
N ASN A 475 24.88 11.56 -2.34
CA ASN A 475 24.49 12.38 -1.20
C ASN A 475 23.30 11.82 -0.41
N ILE A 476 22.70 10.69 -0.84
CA ILE A 476 21.73 9.99 -0.02
C ILE A 476 22.39 9.53 1.28
N ASP A 477 21.98 10.20 2.35
CA ASP A 477 22.34 9.90 3.72
C ASP A 477 21.41 8.83 4.28
N PHE A 478 21.99 7.89 5.02
CA PHE A 478 21.26 6.86 5.74
C PHE A 478 21.41 7.16 7.22
N LYS A 479 20.50 8.00 7.72
CA LYS A 479 20.45 8.32 9.13
C LYS A 479 19.92 7.11 9.88
N TYR A 480 20.53 6.84 11.03
CA TYR A 480 20.03 5.78 11.88
C TYR A 480 18.68 6.19 12.45
N ASP A 481 17.63 5.47 12.06
CA ASP A 481 16.30 5.57 12.64
C ASP A 481 15.95 4.24 13.33
N TYR A 482 15.44 4.36 14.55
CA TYR A 482 15.04 3.23 15.36
C TYR A 482 13.84 2.47 14.78
N PHE A 483 12.92 3.21 14.18
CA PHE A 483 11.61 2.75 13.76
C PHE A 483 11.51 2.64 12.25
N ASN A 484 12.35 3.35 11.51
CA ASN A 484 12.38 3.26 10.04
C ASN A 484 13.38 2.20 9.57
N LYS A 485 12.92 0.94 9.52
CA LYS A 485 13.73 -0.19 9.01
C LYS A 485 14.07 -0.07 7.52
N ASN A 486 13.30 0.71 6.77
CA ASN A 486 13.44 0.86 5.33
C ASN A 486 14.59 1.79 4.94
N ASP A 487 15.11 2.59 5.87
CA ASP A 487 16.18 3.56 5.58
C ASP A 487 17.59 2.94 5.64
N ARG A 488 17.71 1.64 5.31
CA ARG A 488 19.02 0.95 5.19
C ARG A 488 19.49 0.79 3.76
N ALA A 489 18.54 0.81 2.84
CA ALA A 489 18.78 0.71 1.41
C ALA A 489 17.69 1.51 0.67
N LYS A 490 18.07 2.21 -0.39
CA LYS A 490 17.13 2.87 -1.29
C LYS A 490 17.30 2.31 -2.69
N ILE A 491 16.18 2.02 -3.35
CA ILE A 491 16.17 1.75 -4.78
C ILE A 491 15.98 3.05 -5.51
N ILE A 492 16.87 3.32 -6.46
CA ILE A 492 16.91 4.57 -7.22
C ILE A 492 17.12 4.20 -8.68
N ILE A 493 16.47 4.93 -9.57
CA ILE A 493 16.59 4.78 -11.01
C ILE A 493 17.40 5.96 -11.54
N ALA A 494 18.43 5.66 -12.31
CA ALA A 494 19.30 6.67 -12.91
C ALA A 494 19.38 6.47 -14.43
N GLU A 495 19.50 7.56 -15.18
CA GLU A 495 19.84 7.48 -16.61
C GLU A 495 21.33 7.22 -16.76
N PHE A 496 21.69 6.47 -17.79
CA PHE A 496 23.07 6.28 -18.20
C PHE A 496 23.13 5.99 -19.71
N GLN A 497 24.27 6.34 -20.30
CA GLN A 497 24.57 6.14 -21.71
C GLN A 497 25.65 5.09 -21.92
N ILE A 498 26.66 5.01 -21.05
CA ILE A 498 27.84 4.16 -21.26
C ILE A 498 28.27 3.47 -19.95
N ILE A 499 28.81 2.25 -20.07
CA ILE A 499 29.55 1.55 -19.02
C ILE A 499 31.03 1.44 -19.40
N GLU A 500 31.94 1.85 -18.53
CA GLU A 500 33.40 1.76 -18.70
C GLU A 500 34.12 1.33 -17.42
N ASN A 501 35.45 1.22 -17.48
CA ASN A 501 36.32 0.94 -16.35
C ASN A 501 35.95 -0.33 -15.57
N GLN A 502 35.55 -1.40 -16.27
CA GLN A 502 35.25 -2.68 -15.64
C GLN A 502 36.53 -3.33 -15.11
N GLU A 503 36.73 -3.30 -13.79
CA GLU A 503 37.91 -3.84 -13.12
C GLU A 503 37.51 -4.75 -11.95
N PHE A 504 38.06 -5.97 -11.92
CA PHE A 504 37.82 -6.92 -10.84
C PHE A 504 38.99 -6.94 -9.85
N ASP A 505 38.75 -6.43 -8.64
CA ASP A 505 39.67 -6.54 -7.53
C ASP A 505 39.69 -7.97 -7.00
N LYS A 506 40.83 -8.65 -7.19
CA LYS A 506 41.04 -10.03 -6.78
C LYS A 506 41.28 -10.19 -5.28
N ILE A 507 41.69 -9.14 -4.58
CA ILE A 507 41.95 -9.18 -3.14
C ILE A 507 40.62 -9.05 -2.41
N ASP A 508 39.87 -8.00 -2.70
CA ASP A 508 38.59 -7.73 -2.04
C ASP A 508 37.43 -8.57 -2.62
N GLN A 509 37.66 -9.19 -3.78
CA GLN A 509 36.66 -9.97 -4.52
C GLN A 509 35.45 -9.10 -4.90
N VAL A 510 35.73 -7.92 -5.47
CA VAL A 510 34.73 -6.92 -5.85
C VAL A 510 34.98 -6.47 -7.29
N LEU A 511 33.92 -6.47 -8.10
CA LEU A 511 33.91 -5.80 -9.40
C LEU A 511 33.59 -4.31 -9.20
N TYR A 512 34.41 -3.44 -9.76
CA TYR A 512 34.14 -2.01 -9.90
C TYR A 512 33.92 -1.67 -11.38
N PHE A 513 33.03 -0.72 -11.65
CA PHE A 513 32.80 -0.18 -12.99
C PHE A 513 32.09 1.16 -12.90
N ASP A 514 32.21 1.98 -13.94
CA ASP A 514 31.56 3.28 -14.01
C ASP A 514 30.35 3.22 -14.94
N ILE A 515 29.26 3.84 -14.51
CA ILE A 515 28.21 4.31 -15.42
C ILE A 515 28.42 5.79 -15.71
N ILE A 516 28.15 6.18 -16.96
CA ILE A 516 28.32 7.54 -17.43
C ILE A 516 27.02 8.01 -18.07
N ASN A 517 26.57 9.19 -17.70
CA ASN A 517 25.49 9.92 -18.36
C ASN A 517 26.05 11.22 -18.96
N HIS A 518 25.39 11.78 -19.98
CA HIS A 518 25.91 12.95 -20.70
C HIS A 518 27.32 12.74 -21.26
N TYR A 519 27.57 11.56 -21.83
CA TYR A 519 28.88 11.15 -22.34
C TYR A 519 29.34 12.05 -23.48
N GLU A 520 30.59 12.51 -23.42
CA GLU A 520 31.18 13.50 -24.36
C GLU A 520 30.43 14.85 -24.39
N GLU A 521 29.65 15.17 -23.36
CA GLU A 521 29.01 16.48 -23.14
C GLU A 521 29.74 17.26 -22.02
N ASP A 522 29.61 18.59 -22.00
CA ASP A 522 30.29 19.46 -21.00
C ASP A 522 29.89 19.16 -19.54
N ASN A 523 28.76 18.49 -19.35
CA ASN A 523 28.17 18.10 -18.07
C ASN A 523 28.18 16.57 -17.85
N GLU A 524 29.18 15.86 -18.39
CA GLU A 524 29.35 14.43 -18.15
C GLU A 524 29.27 14.08 -16.65
N GLU A 525 28.40 13.13 -16.32
CA GLU A 525 28.25 12.61 -14.96
C GLU A 525 28.78 11.19 -14.87
N ARG A 526 29.59 10.92 -13.84
CA ARG A 526 30.17 9.59 -13.59
C ARG A 526 29.81 9.07 -12.20
N LEU A 527 29.40 7.80 -12.14
CA LEU A 527 29.10 7.09 -10.90
C LEU A 527 29.75 5.70 -10.92
N THR A 528 30.63 5.47 -9.96
CA THR A 528 31.25 4.15 -9.75
C THR A 528 30.30 3.23 -8.97
N LEU A 529 30.03 2.08 -9.56
CA LEU A 529 29.23 1.01 -8.97
C LEU A 529 30.13 -0.15 -8.55
N ASN A 530 29.63 -1.00 -7.64
CA ASN A 530 30.35 -2.19 -7.25
C ASN A 530 29.46 -3.42 -7.05
N VAL A 531 30.05 -4.59 -7.30
CA VAL A 531 29.40 -5.90 -7.10
C VAL A 531 30.38 -6.84 -6.42
N LYS A 532 30.09 -7.20 -5.16
CA LYS A 532 30.87 -8.20 -4.43
C LYS A 532 30.62 -9.61 -4.99
N TYR A 533 31.70 -10.34 -5.22
CA TYR A 533 31.64 -11.71 -5.72
C TYR A 533 31.04 -12.66 -4.67
N THR A 534 30.10 -13.48 -5.16
CA THR A 534 29.53 -14.64 -4.47
C THR A 534 29.18 -15.69 -5.52
N SER A 535 28.89 -16.92 -5.11
CA SER A 535 28.42 -17.97 -6.03
C SER A 535 27.22 -17.50 -6.87
N ILE A 536 26.27 -16.79 -6.25
CA ILE A 536 25.03 -16.32 -6.87
C ILE A 536 25.19 -15.04 -7.71
N HIS A 537 26.22 -14.24 -7.47
CA HIS A 537 26.49 -13.01 -8.27
C HIS A 537 27.40 -13.27 -9.47
N SER A 538 27.96 -14.48 -9.59
CA SER A 538 28.95 -14.82 -10.61
C SER A 538 28.49 -14.52 -12.04
N ASN A 539 27.22 -14.74 -12.36
CA ASN A 539 26.69 -14.44 -13.70
C ASN A 539 26.58 -12.94 -13.96
N GLY A 540 26.13 -12.15 -12.97
CA GLY A 540 26.05 -10.70 -13.10
C GLY A 540 27.41 -10.03 -13.27
N ILE A 541 28.44 -10.52 -12.56
CA ILE A 541 29.82 -10.05 -12.74
C ILE A 541 30.30 -10.35 -14.17
N LYS A 542 30.05 -11.57 -14.68
CA LYS A 542 30.38 -11.93 -16.07
C LYS A 542 29.62 -11.07 -17.08
N TYR A 543 28.35 -10.77 -16.82
CA TYR A 543 27.54 -9.93 -17.70
C TYR A 543 28.13 -8.52 -17.81
N ILE A 544 28.45 -7.87 -16.68
CA ILE A 544 29.03 -6.51 -16.69
C ILE A 544 30.43 -6.49 -17.30
N MET A 545 31.28 -7.46 -16.97
CA MET A 545 32.63 -7.56 -17.56
C MET A 545 32.62 -7.71 -19.08
N ASN A 546 31.58 -8.31 -19.64
CA ASN A 546 31.42 -8.51 -21.08
C ASN A 546 30.46 -7.49 -21.72
N TYR A 547 30.01 -6.50 -20.97
CA TYR A 547 29.02 -5.54 -21.44
C TYR A 547 29.58 -4.72 -22.60
N LYS A 548 28.79 -4.58 -23.66
CA LYS A 548 29.13 -3.77 -24.83
C LYS A 548 28.16 -2.61 -24.95
N ASN A 549 28.72 -1.40 -25.01
CA ASN A 549 27.93 -0.19 -25.20
C ASN A 549 27.24 -0.22 -26.57
N SER A 550 25.97 0.18 -26.59
CA SER A 550 25.18 0.23 -27.83
C SER A 550 25.38 1.57 -28.51
N SER A 551 25.61 1.56 -29.82
CA SER A 551 25.69 2.78 -30.62
C SER A 551 24.31 3.35 -30.97
N VAL A 552 23.25 2.53 -30.88
CA VAL A 552 21.87 2.86 -31.29
C VAL A 552 20.98 3.14 -30.08
N ASP A 553 21.08 2.29 -29.05
CA ASP A 553 20.28 2.38 -27.83
C ASP A 553 21.12 3.02 -26.73
N LYS A 554 21.32 4.35 -26.86
CA LYS A 554 22.18 5.13 -25.99
C LYS A 554 21.53 5.36 -24.63
N ASP A 555 20.36 6.00 -24.61
CA ASP A 555 19.71 6.41 -23.37
C ASP A 555 18.97 5.23 -22.72
N ARG A 556 19.45 4.85 -21.53
CA ARG A 556 18.94 3.71 -20.78
C ARG A 556 18.76 4.09 -19.33
N PHE A 557 17.90 3.37 -18.63
CA PHE A 557 17.81 3.45 -17.18
C PHE A 557 18.56 2.29 -16.54
N ILE A 558 19.18 2.55 -15.40
CA ILE A 558 19.70 1.52 -14.50
C ILE A 558 19.00 1.63 -13.16
N VAL A 559 18.55 0.49 -12.64
CA VAL A 559 17.98 0.39 -11.30
C VAL A 559 19.12 0.06 -10.35
N LEU A 560 19.30 0.89 -9.34
CA LEU A 560 20.39 0.82 -8.38
C LEU A 560 19.83 0.56 -6.98
N GLU A 561 20.54 -0.24 -6.19
CA GLU A 561 20.35 -0.27 -4.76
C GLU A 561 21.53 0.46 -4.09
N LYS A 562 21.21 1.57 -3.42
CA LYS A 562 22.14 2.38 -2.65
C LYS A 562 22.02 2.00 -1.18
N THR A 563 23.15 1.73 -0.54
CA THR A 563 23.27 1.61 0.92
C THR A 563 24.32 2.61 1.44
N LYS A 564 24.59 2.58 2.75
CA LYS A 564 25.72 3.33 3.32
C LYS A 564 27.08 2.85 2.79
N TYR A 565 27.18 1.60 2.34
CA TYR A 565 28.46 0.95 2.06
C TYR A 565 28.73 0.74 0.57
N TYR A 566 27.69 0.66 -0.25
CA TYR A 566 27.83 0.38 -1.67
C TYR A 566 26.69 0.97 -2.49
N ILE A 567 26.95 1.05 -3.78
CA ILE A 567 25.95 1.31 -4.83
C ILE A 567 26.07 0.14 -5.78
N ARG A 568 25.04 -0.71 -5.83
CA ARG A 568 25.06 -1.90 -6.68
C ARG A 568 23.95 -1.83 -7.72
N PRO A 569 24.19 -2.35 -8.93
CA PRO A 569 23.16 -2.41 -9.94
C PRO A 569 22.16 -3.55 -9.62
N VAL A 570 20.95 -3.46 -10.16
CA VAL A 570 19.90 -4.49 -10.10
C VAL A 570 19.54 -4.93 -11.51
N SER A 571 19.14 -3.98 -12.36
CA SER A 571 18.70 -4.21 -13.74
C SER A 571 19.03 -3.02 -14.63
N ILE A 572 19.05 -3.27 -15.94
CA ILE A 572 19.12 -2.24 -16.99
C ILE A 572 17.79 -2.25 -17.74
N ILE A 573 17.17 -1.10 -17.90
CA ILE A 573 15.93 -0.93 -18.66
C ILE A 573 16.28 -0.18 -19.94
N ASN A 574 16.21 -0.92 -21.05
CA ASN A 574 16.63 -0.44 -22.37
C ASN A 574 15.41 -0.19 -23.27
N ALA A 575 15.63 0.17 -24.54
CA ALA A 575 14.52 0.47 -25.46
C ALA A 575 13.51 -0.68 -25.64
N ASN A 576 13.91 -1.93 -25.38
CA ASN A 576 13.12 -3.12 -25.65
C ASN A 576 12.55 -3.79 -24.39
N ALA A 577 13.31 -3.81 -23.30
CA ALA A 577 12.98 -4.62 -22.12
C ALA A 577 13.78 -4.22 -20.87
N VAL A 578 13.34 -4.76 -19.73
CA VAL A 578 14.13 -4.89 -18.51
C VAL A 578 15.08 -6.10 -18.64
N VAL A 579 16.37 -5.85 -18.43
CA VAL A 579 17.45 -6.84 -18.36
C VAL A 579 17.89 -6.98 -16.91
N ASN A 580 17.59 -8.13 -16.31
CA ASN A 580 18.01 -8.44 -14.95
C ASN A 580 19.46 -8.90 -14.95
N ILE A 581 20.38 -8.03 -14.53
CA ILE A 581 21.84 -8.18 -14.67
C ILE A 581 22.34 -9.53 -14.15
N PHE A 582 21.76 -10.02 -13.05
CA PHE A 582 22.21 -11.24 -12.41
C PHE A 582 21.59 -12.53 -12.97
N PHE A 583 20.57 -12.44 -13.81
CA PHE A 583 19.80 -13.62 -14.29
C PHE A 583 19.79 -13.77 -15.81
N ASP A 584 19.77 -12.65 -16.52
CA ASP A 584 19.72 -12.57 -17.97
C ASP A 584 21.14 -12.54 -18.54
N ASN A 585 21.28 -12.97 -19.80
CA ASN A 585 22.56 -13.08 -20.51
C ASN A 585 22.59 -12.16 -21.71
#